data_AF-A0A9E1MCP7-F1
#
_entry.id   AF-A0A9E1MCP7-F1
#
_cell.length_a   1.000
_cell.length_b   1.000
_cell.length_c   1.000
_cell.angle_alpha   90.00
_cell.angle_beta   90.00
_cell.angle_gamma   90.00
#
_symmetry.space_group_name_H-M   'P 1'
#
loop_
_entity.id
_entity.type
_entity.pdbx_description
1 polymer ?
#
loop_
_entity_poly.entity_id
_entity_poly.type
_entity_poly.pdbx_seq_one_letter_code
_entity_poly.pdbx_strand_id
1 'polypeptide(L)'
;MNGLVIVLIGIVALGAGYLFYGRWLAKKWGIDPNAKTPAYTHEDGEDYVPSSKFTVFSHQFSSIAGAGPVTGPILASVFGWVPVLLWLIIGGLFFGAVQDFGALYASVKNEGKSMGMIIEKYIGKTGRKLFMLFCWLFTLLVIAAFTDMVAGTFVGTGVEGMPDATSYANSAAASISMLFIVVAVIFGVIQKHLGSRMNEVIKAIVAIVLLVVMFIIGMKFPICTTKTAWIYIVMAYLFLASVMPMWLLMQ
;
A
#
# COMPACT_ATOMS: atom_id res chain seq x y z
N MET A 1 -10.11 28.07 7.26
CA MET A 1 -9.68 27.29 8.44
C MET A 1 -8.20 27.00 8.31
N ASN A 2 -7.41 27.09 9.37
CA ASN A 2 -5.99 26.78 9.32
C ASN A 2 -5.81 25.25 9.11
N GLY A 3 -4.99 24.84 8.14
CA GLY A 3 -4.72 23.43 7.85
C GLY A 3 -4.20 22.65 9.07
N LEU A 4 -3.43 23.30 9.94
CA LEU A 4 -2.95 22.70 11.19
C LEU A 4 -4.11 22.31 12.13
N VAL A 5 -5.18 23.11 12.14
CA VAL A 5 -6.36 22.82 12.96
C VAL A 5 -7.11 21.60 12.41
N ILE A 6 -7.19 21.46 11.09
CA ILE A 6 -7.80 20.28 10.44
C ILE A 6 -7.02 19.01 10.78
N VAL A 7 -5.69 19.06 10.69
CA VAL A 7 -4.81 17.94 11.05
C VAL A 7 -4.98 17.57 12.52
N LEU A 8 -5.03 18.55 13.41
CA LEU A 8 -5.22 18.32 14.85
C LEU A 8 -6.58 17.68 15.14
N ILE A 9 -7.66 18.13 14.49
CA ILE A 9 -8.98 17.50 14.58
C ILE A 9 -8.91 16.04 14.12
N GLY A 10 -8.24 15.77 12.99
CA GLY A 10 -8.06 14.41 12.47
C GLY A 10 -7.32 13.50 13.45
N ILE A 11 -6.21 13.96 14.02
CA ILE A 11 -5.42 13.20 15.00
C ILE A 11 -6.27 12.88 16.24
N VAL A 12 -6.98 13.87 16.78
CA VAL A 12 -7.81 13.68 17.97
C VAL A 12 -8.97 12.72 17.66
N ALA A 13 -9.66 12.89 16.53
CA ALA A 13 -10.79 12.05 16.15
C ALA A 13 -10.38 10.59 15.88
N LEU A 14 -9.30 10.37 15.12
CA LEU A 14 -8.79 9.03 14.84
C LEU A 14 -8.19 8.38 16.10
N GLY A 15 -7.49 9.14 16.93
CA GLY A 15 -6.96 8.68 18.21
C GLY A 15 -8.08 8.26 19.18
N ALA A 16 -9.12 9.09 19.32
CA ALA A 16 -10.31 8.75 20.09
C ALA A 16 -11.03 7.53 19.49
N GLY A 17 -11.15 7.46 18.17
CA GLY A 17 -11.71 6.31 17.47
C GLY A 17 -10.97 5.01 17.77
N TYR A 18 -9.63 5.01 17.73
CA TYR A 18 -8.83 3.85 18.08
C TYR A 18 -8.99 3.45 19.56
N LEU A 19 -8.89 4.42 20.48
CA LEU A 19 -8.89 4.17 21.93
C LEU A 19 -10.27 3.78 22.47
N PHE A 20 -11.34 4.40 21.99
CA PHE A 20 -12.70 4.16 22.48
C PHE A 20 -13.44 3.15 21.61
N TYR A 21 -13.61 3.48 20.32
CA TYR A 21 -14.41 2.67 19.40
C TYR A 21 -13.73 1.34 19.07
N GLY A 22 -12.42 1.34 18.80
CA GLY A 22 -11.65 0.13 18.55
C GLY A 22 -11.67 -0.84 19.74
N ARG A 23 -11.49 -0.33 20.97
CA ARG A 23 -11.60 -1.16 22.19
C ARG A 23 -13.01 -1.70 22.40
N TRP A 24 -14.02 -0.88 22.17
CA TRP A 24 -15.43 -1.31 22.24
C TRP A 24 -15.71 -2.42 21.23
N LEU A 25 -15.24 -2.27 19.99
CA LEU A 25 -15.44 -3.25 18.92
C LEU A 25 -14.77 -4.59 19.26
N ALA A 26 -13.50 -4.55 19.70
CA ALA A 26 -12.77 -5.73 20.14
C ALA A 26 -13.48 -6.49 21.27
N LYS A 27 -14.00 -5.75 22.27
CA LYS A 27 -14.77 -6.34 23.37
C LYS A 27 -16.11 -6.91 22.89
N LYS A 28 -16.82 -6.18 22.03
CA LYS A 28 -18.14 -6.59 21.53
C LYS A 28 -18.09 -7.84 20.66
N TRP A 29 -17.01 -7.99 19.89
CA TRP A 29 -16.77 -9.15 19.03
C TRP A 29 -16.09 -10.32 19.76
N GLY A 30 -15.76 -10.15 21.04
CA GLY A 30 -15.25 -11.23 21.88
C GLY A 30 -13.83 -11.67 21.51
N ILE A 31 -12.95 -10.73 21.15
CA ILE A 31 -11.53 -11.03 20.96
C ILE A 31 -10.94 -11.41 22.32
N ASP A 32 -10.45 -12.65 22.43
CA ASP A 32 -9.68 -13.13 23.57
C ASP A 32 -8.19 -12.78 23.35
N PRO A 33 -7.60 -11.92 24.20
CA PRO A 33 -6.19 -11.56 24.11
C PRO A 33 -5.21 -12.72 24.31
N ASN A 34 -5.67 -13.81 24.95
CA ASN A 34 -4.84 -14.98 25.27
C ASN A 34 -4.97 -16.11 24.22
N ALA A 35 -5.89 -15.97 23.26
CA ALA A 35 -6.05 -16.97 22.21
C ALA A 35 -4.83 -17.01 21.30
N LYS A 36 -4.29 -18.22 21.08
CA LYS A 36 -3.24 -18.43 20.09
C LYS A 36 -3.82 -18.25 18.69
N THR A 37 -3.15 -17.45 17.87
CA THR A 37 -3.53 -17.26 16.46
C THR A 37 -3.12 -18.47 15.62
N PRO A 38 -3.72 -18.67 14.43
CA PRO A 38 -3.36 -19.73 13.49
C PRO A 38 -1.85 -19.80 13.20
N ALA A 39 -1.17 -18.65 13.19
CA ALA A 39 0.28 -18.56 13.01
C ALA A 39 1.08 -19.36 14.06
N TYR A 40 0.55 -19.52 15.28
CA TYR A 40 1.19 -20.30 16.36
C TYR A 40 0.64 -21.73 16.48
N THR A 41 -0.56 -22.02 15.98
CA THR A 41 -1.17 -23.36 16.10
C THR A 41 -0.92 -24.24 14.89
N HIS A 42 -0.67 -23.64 13.72
CA HIS A 42 -0.39 -24.31 12.45
C HIS A 42 0.97 -23.95 11.89
N GLU A 43 1.93 -23.56 12.75
CA GLU A 43 3.26 -23.14 12.34
C GLU A 43 3.93 -24.17 11.42
N ASP A 44 4.19 -23.77 10.18
CA ASP A 44 4.79 -24.60 9.14
C ASP A 44 6.05 -23.98 8.52
N GLY A 45 6.39 -22.74 8.92
CA GLY A 45 7.54 -22.01 8.40
C GLY A 45 7.33 -21.38 7.01
N GLU A 46 6.16 -21.58 6.39
CA GLU A 46 5.84 -21.13 5.03
C GLU A 46 4.56 -20.27 5.04
N ASP A 47 3.37 -20.88 5.21
CA ASP A 47 2.08 -20.17 5.21
C ASP A 47 1.73 -19.60 6.61
N TYR A 48 2.21 -20.25 7.67
CA TYR A 48 1.98 -19.87 9.07
C TYR A 48 3.31 -19.64 9.78
N VAL A 49 3.70 -18.36 9.86
CA VAL A 49 4.93 -17.94 10.52
C VAL A 49 4.62 -16.96 11.65
N PRO A 50 4.93 -17.30 12.92
CA PRO A 50 4.84 -16.38 14.04
C PRO A 50 5.61 -15.08 13.77
N SER A 51 4.88 -13.98 13.64
CA SER A 51 5.43 -12.67 13.31
C SER A 51 5.12 -11.65 14.41
N SER A 52 6.01 -10.68 14.60
CA SER A 52 5.80 -9.62 15.57
C SER A 52 4.59 -8.76 15.21
N LYS A 53 3.89 -8.21 16.22
CA LYS A 53 2.72 -7.33 15.99
C LYS A 53 3.06 -6.13 15.12
N PHE A 54 4.27 -5.58 15.28
CA PHE A 54 4.73 -4.42 14.51
C PHE A 54 5.01 -4.79 13.05
N THR A 55 5.58 -5.97 12.79
CA THR A 55 5.82 -6.48 11.44
C THR A 55 4.49 -6.65 10.70
N VAL A 56 3.53 -7.34 11.30
CA VAL A 56 2.20 -7.55 10.70
C VAL A 56 1.46 -6.22 10.48
N PHE A 57 1.54 -5.30 11.45
CA PHE A 57 0.99 -3.95 11.30
C PHE A 57 1.63 -3.20 10.13
N SER A 58 2.95 -3.26 10.00
CA SER A 58 3.69 -2.57 8.93
C SER A 58 3.35 -3.14 7.55
N HIS A 59 3.17 -4.46 7.44
CA HIS A 59 2.67 -5.09 6.21
C HIS A 59 1.28 -4.58 5.86
N GLN A 60 0.33 -4.63 6.80
CA GLN A 60 -1.03 -4.15 6.56
C GLN A 60 -1.06 -2.66 6.20
N PHE A 61 -0.30 -1.84 6.93
CA PHE A 61 -0.20 -0.41 6.70
C PHE A 61 0.36 -0.13 5.30
N SER A 62 1.45 -0.78 4.93
CA SER A 62 2.06 -0.66 3.60
C SER A 62 1.09 -1.10 2.48
N SER A 63 0.33 -2.18 2.70
CA SER A 63 -0.64 -2.68 1.71
C SER A 63 -1.83 -1.74 1.47
N ILE A 64 -2.19 -0.89 2.43
CA ILE A 64 -3.28 0.10 2.28
C ILE A 64 -2.74 1.48 1.91
N ALA A 65 -1.51 1.80 2.30
CA ALA A 65 -0.82 3.04 2.01
C ALA A 65 -0.45 3.11 0.51
N GLY A 66 -1.42 3.51 -0.31
CA GLY A 66 -1.23 3.74 -1.73
C GLY A 66 -1.57 5.17 -2.13
N ALA A 67 -1.43 5.44 -3.43
CA ALA A 67 -1.87 6.73 -3.97
C ALA A 67 -3.40 6.89 -3.96
N GLY A 68 -4.18 5.80 -3.90
CA GLY A 68 -5.65 5.85 -3.84
C GLY A 68 -6.20 6.69 -2.68
N PRO A 69 -5.80 6.42 -1.42
CA PRO A 69 -6.15 7.25 -0.26
C PRO A 69 -5.73 8.73 -0.35
N VAL A 70 -4.83 9.10 -1.27
CA VAL A 70 -4.38 10.48 -1.48
C VAL A 70 -5.17 11.14 -2.60
N THR A 71 -5.24 10.49 -3.77
CA THR A 71 -5.92 11.03 -4.95
C THR A 71 -7.43 11.05 -4.81
N GLY A 72 -8.02 10.06 -4.13
CA GLY A 72 -9.47 10.01 -3.88
C GLY A 72 -9.99 11.28 -3.19
N PRO A 73 -9.44 11.68 -2.02
CA PRO A 73 -9.84 12.92 -1.34
C PRO A 73 -9.56 14.19 -2.15
N ILE A 74 -8.46 14.23 -2.91
CA ILE A 74 -8.15 15.37 -3.79
C ILE A 74 -9.23 15.51 -4.86
N LEU A 75 -9.61 14.41 -5.52
CA LEU A 75 -10.67 14.42 -6.52
C LEU A 75 -12.04 14.73 -5.90
N ALA A 76 -12.30 14.22 -4.70
CA ALA A 76 -13.54 14.50 -3.96
C ALA A 76 -13.62 15.94 -3.44
N SER A 77 -12.51 16.70 -3.44
CA SER A 77 -12.49 18.10 -2.98
C SER A 77 -13.37 19.03 -3.81
N VAL A 78 -13.80 18.59 -5.00
CA VAL A 78 -14.84 19.27 -5.80
C VAL A 78 -16.16 19.42 -5.03
N PHE A 79 -16.44 18.55 -4.06
CA PHE A 79 -17.60 18.63 -3.16
C PHE A 79 -17.36 19.56 -1.96
N GLY A 80 -16.20 20.21 -1.90
CA GLY A 80 -15.77 21.08 -0.81
C GLY A 80 -14.95 20.34 0.25
N TRP A 81 -14.17 21.11 1.02
CA TRP A 81 -13.25 20.55 2.01
C TRP A 81 -13.95 19.95 3.24
N VAL A 82 -15.12 20.49 3.65
CA VAL A 82 -15.86 19.98 4.82
C VAL A 82 -16.43 18.58 4.54
N PRO A 83 -17.17 18.33 3.44
CA PRO A 83 -17.69 16.99 3.17
C PRO A 83 -16.59 15.94 3.01
N VAL A 84 -15.47 16.30 2.38
CA VAL A 84 -14.31 15.39 2.27
C VAL A 84 -13.71 15.07 3.64
N LEU A 85 -13.53 16.07 4.50
CA LEU A 85 -13.00 15.86 5.85
C LEU A 85 -13.92 14.94 6.68
N LEU A 86 -15.23 15.17 6.62
CA LEU A 86 -16.21 14.33 7.31
C LEU A 86 -16.21 12.91 6.74
N TRP A 87 -16.13 12.75 5.42
CA TRP A 87 -16.02 11.45 4.77
C TRP A 87 -14.74 10.71 5.19
N LEU A 88 -13.59 11.39 5.23
CA LEU A 88 -12.33 10.79 5.69
C LEU A 88 -12.41 10.31 7.14
N ILE A 89 -12.94 11.14 8.03
CA ILE A 89 -13.00 10.81 9.46
C ILE A 89 -14.08 9.75 9.72
N ILE A 90 -15.32 10.00 9.30
CA ILE A 90 -16.46 9.13 9.59
C ILE A 90 -16.40 7.87 8.74
N GLY A 91 -16.18 8.01 7.43
CA GLY A 91 -16.04 6.90 6.49
C GLY A 91 -14.87 5.99 6.85
N GLY A 92 -13.70 6.59 7.08
CA GLY A 92 -12.50 5.85 7.49
C GLY A 92 -12.69 5.11 8.82
N LEU A 93 -13.24 5.77 9.84
CA LEU A 93 -13.33 5.19 11.18
C LEU A 93 -14.44 4.14 11.34
N PHE A 94 -15.64 4.40 10.80
CA PHE A 94 -16.80 3.53 11.05
C PHE A 94 -17.06 2.50 9.96
N PHE A 95 -16.59 2.74 8.74
CA PHE A 95 -16.78 1.80 7.63
C PHE A 95 -15.47 1.12 7.26
N GLY A 96 -14.43 1.89 6.94
CA GLY A 96 -13.12 1.36 6.54
C GLY A 96 -12.48 0.48 7.61
N ALA A 97 -12.22 1.06 8.80
CA ALA A 97 -11.57 0.33 9.88
C ALA A 97 -12.38 -0.87 10.39
N VAL A 98 -13.71 -0.78 10.36
CA VAL A 98 -14.59 -1.89 10.77
C VAL A 98 -14.59 -3.01 9.73
N GLN A 99 -14.57 -2.66 8.44
CA GLN A 99 -14.47 -3.64 7.35
C GLN A 99 -13.14 -4.40 7.41
N ASP A 100 -12.02 -3.70 7.57
CA ASP A 100 -10.70 -4.33 7.70
C ASP A 100 -10.62 -5.20 8.96
N PHE A 101 -11.09 -4.70 10.10
CA PHE A 101 -11.16 -5.46 11.34
C PHE A 101 -12.02 -6.71 11.19
N GLY A 102 -13.20 -6.59 10.57
CA GLY A 102 -14.12 -7.69 10.35
C GLY A 102 -13.55 -8.76 9.43
N ALA A 103 -12.86 -8.37 8.34
CA ALA A 103 -12.21 -9.29 7.43
C ALA A 103 -11.06 -10.06 8.12
N LEU A 104 -10.22 -9.36 8.88
CA LEU A 104 -9.14 -9.99 9.65
C LEU A 104 -9.69 -10.93 10.73
N TYR A 105 -10.71 -10.50 11.47
CA TYR A 105 -11.36 -11.33 12.49
C TYR A 105 -11.96 -12.61 11.89
N ALA A 106 -12.67 -12.49 10.76
CA ALA A 106 -13.26 -13.63 10.07
C ALA A 106 -12.19 -14.60 9.56
N SER A 107 -11.07 -14.08 9.03
CA SER A 107 -9.93 -14.88 8.59
C SER A 107 -9.28 -15.63 9.75
N VAL A 108 -8.92 -14.95 10.85
CA VAL A 108 -8.29 -15.58 12.03
C VAL A 108 -9.19 -16.64 12.66
N LYS A 109 -10.51 -16.42 12.72
CA LYS A 109 -11.48 -17.43 13.20
C LYS A 109 -11.66 -18.62 12.26
N ASN A 110 -11.27 -18.49 10.99
CA ASN A 110 -11.28 -19.55 9.99
C ASN A 110 -9.85 -19.99 9.65
N GLU A 111 -8.99 -20.14 10.66
CA GLU A 111 -7.63 -20.69 10.52
C GLU A 111 -6.71 -19.82 9.64
N GLY A 112 -6.98 -18.52 9.49
CA GLY A 112 -6.17 -17.65 8.61
C GLY A 112 -6.48 -17.80 7.12
N LYS A 113 -7.58 -18.47 6.76
CA LYS A 113 -7.95 -18.67 5.36
C LYS A 113 -8.34 -17.36 4.66
N SER A 114 -8.13 -17.33 3.35
CA SER A 114 -8.50 -16.20 2.51
C SER A 114 -10.02 -15.99 2.46
N MET A 115 -10.46 -14.76 2.18
CA MET A 115 -11.90 -14.43 2.09
C MET A 115 -12.64 -15.30 1.07
N GLY A 116 -12.01 -15.69 -0.04
CA GLY A 116 -12.61 -16.60 -1.02
C GLY A 116 -12.90 -18.00 -0.46
N MET A 117 -12.02 -18.53 0.39
CA MET A 117 -12.19 -19.82 1.05
C MET A 117 -13.29 -19.76 2.13
N ILE A 118 -13.38 -18.63 2.84
CA ILE A 118 -14.48 -18.37 3.79
C ILE A 118 -15.81 -18.33 3.05
N ILE A 119 -15.88 -17.61 1.92
CA ILE A 119 -17.07 -17.56 1.06
C ILE A 119 -17.46 -18.96 0.58
N GLU A 120 -16.50 -19.79 0.18
CA GLU A 120 -16.79 -21.17 -0.21
C GLU A 120 -17.40 -21.98 0.94
N LYS A 121 -16.88 -21.83 2.15
CA LYS A 121 -17.36 -22.54 3.34
C LYS A 121 -18.79 -22.16 3.72
N TYR A 122 -19.16 -20.88 3.61
CA TYR A 122 -20.46 -20.37 4.09
C TYR A 122 -21.51 -20.17 2.99
N ILE A 123 -21.11 -19.86 1.76
CA ILE A 123 -22.02 -19.59 0.62
C ILE A 123 -21.96 -20.73 -0.41
N GLY A 124 -20.77 -21.31 -0.62
CA GLY A 124 -20.55 -22.42 -1.54
C GLY A 124 -19.64 -22.08 -2.74
N LYS A 125 -19.37 -23.11 -3.55
CA LYS A 125 -18.42 -23.04 -4.68
C LYS A 125 -18.79 -22.01 -5.74
N THR A 126 -20.08 -21.84 -6.02
CA THR A 126 -20.57 -20.84 -6.97
C THR A 126 -20.33 -19.42 -6.47
N GLY A 127 -20.56 -19.17 -5.18
CA GLY A 127 -20.27 -17.89 -4.53
C GLY A 127 -18.79 -17.55 -4.61
N ARG A 128 -17.90 -18.52 -4.34
CA ARG A 128 -16.45 -18.33 -4.49
C ARG A 128 -16.08 -17.96 -5.92
N LYS A 129 -16.63 -18.66 -6.93
CA LYS A 129 -16.33 -18.36 -8.35
C LYS A 129 -16.77 -16.95 -8.74
N LEU A 130 -17.97 -16.55 -8.36
CA LEU A 130 -18.49 -15.21 -8.66
C LEU A 130 -17.67 -14.12 -7.95
N PHE A 131 -17.33 -14.33 -6.68
CA PHE A 131 -16.47 -13.41 -5.93
C PHE A 131 -15.06 -13.30 -6.55
N MET A 132 -14.45 -14.43 -6.91
CA MET A 132 -13.15 -14.45 -7.56
C MET A 132 -13.18 -13.77 -8.94
N LEU A 133 -14.25 -13.96 -9.71
CA LEU A 133 -14.45 -13.26 -10.98
C LEU A 133 -14.55 -11.75 -10.77
N PHE A 134 -15.33 -11.32 -9.77
CA PHE A 134 -15.42 -9.91 -9.40
C PHE A 134 -14.06 -9.35 -8.98
N CYS A 135 -13.34 -10.01 -8.08
CA CYS A 135 -12.00 -9.60 -7.66
C CYS A 135 -11.03 -9.52 -8.85
N TRP A 136 -11.09 -10.48 -9.77
CA TRP A 136 -10.25 -10.49 -10.96
C TRP A 136 -10.55 -9.30 -11.89
N LEU A 137 -11.82 -9.06 -12.22
CA LEU A 137 -12.24 -7.91 -13.03
C LEU A 137 -11.90 -6.57 -12.35
N PHE A 138 -12.12 -6.48 -11.04
CA PHE A 138 -11.80 -5.29 -10.27
C PHE A 138 -10.29 -5.03 -10.23
N THR A 139 -9.48 -6.07 -10.10
CA THR A 139 -8.01 -5.95 -10.12
C THR A 139 -7.52 -5.43 -11.47
N LEU A 140 -8.11 -5.86 -12.59
CA LEU A 140 -7.79 -5.31 -13.92
C LEU A 140 -8.09 -3.81 -14.01
N LEU A 141 -9.24 -3.37 -13.49
CA LEU A 141 -9.61 -1.95 -13.45
C LEU A 141 -8.63 -1.15 -12.58
N VAL A 142 -8.31 -1.66 -11.40
CA VAL A 142 -7.35 -1.04 -10.47
C VAL A 142 -5.99 -0.91 -11.14
N ILE A 143 -5.46 -1.97 -11.76
CA ILE A 143 -4.19 -1.92 -12.50
C ILE A 143 -4.22 -0.86 -13.59
N ALA A 144 -5.30 -0.80 -14.38
CA ALA A 144 -5.44 0.19 -15.44
C ALA A 144 -5.46 1.63 -14.87
N ALA A 145 -6.24 1.88 -13.82
CA ALA A 145 -6.36 3.20 -13.20
C ALA A 145 -5.04 3.67 -12.57
N PHE A 146 -4.34 2.80 -11.84
CA PHE A 146 -3.04 3.13 -11.25
C PHE A 146 -1.95 3.30 -12.31
N THR A 147 -1.97 2.50 -13.38
CA THR A 147 -1.04 2.66 -14.51
C THR A 147 -1.23 4.01 -15.19
N ASP A 148 -2.46 4.42 -15.47
CA ASP A 148 -2.75 5.72 -16.08
C ASP A 148 -2.31 6.89 -15.19
N MET A 149 -2.56 6.78 -13.89
CA MET A 149 -2.20 7.80 -12.90
C MET A 149 -0.67 7.94 -12.76
N VAL A 150 0.07 6.83 -12.66
CA VAL A 150 1.54 6.84 -12.60
C VAL A 150 2.11 7.40 -13.90
N ALA A 151 1.64 6.90 -15.05
CA ALA A 151 2.09 7.39 -16.35
C ALA A 151 1.82 8.89 -16.52
N GLY A 152 0.64 9.37 -16.11
CA GLY A 152 0.28 10.79 -16.13
C GLY A 152 1.18 11.67 -15.26
N THR A 153 1.65 11.14 -14.13
CA THR A 153 2.57 11.85 -13.22
C THR A 153 4.01 11.91 -13.77
N PHE A 154 4.40 10.94 -14.61
CA PHE A 154 5.76 10.82 -15.15
C PHE A 154 5.94 11.46 -16.53
N VAL A 155 4.86 11.92 -17.17
CA VAL A 155 4.91 12.57 -18.49
C VAL A 155 5.86 13.75 -18.49
N GLY A 156 6.87 13.66 -19.35
CA GLY A 156 7.85 14.72 -19.59
C GLY A 156 7.65 15.43 -20.93
N THR A 157 7.07 14.76 -21.92
CA THR A 157 6.92 15.30 -23.28
C THR A 157 5.59 14.89 -23.92
N GLY A 158 5.13 15.65 -24.91
CA GLY A 158 3.93 15.33 -25.68
C GLY A 158 2.60 15.82 -25.09
N VAL A 159 2.64 16.78 -24.16
CA VAL A 159 1.45 17.49 -23.64
C VAL A 159 1.53 18.93 -24.10
N GLU A 160 0.56 19.36 -24.92
CA GLU A 160 0.49 20.74 -25.41
C GLU A 160 0.29 21.72 -24.25
N GLY A 161 1.11 22.77 -24.21
CA GLY A 161 1.05 23.81 -23.19
C GLY A 161 1.68 23.44 -21.83
N MET A 162 2.41 22.33 -21.74
CA MET A 162 3.09 21.94 -20.50
C MET A 162 4.29 22.86 -20.21
N PRO A 163 4.38 23.51 -19.02
CA PRO A 163 5.54 24.32 -18.67
C PRO A 163 6.80 23.47 -18.51
N ASP A 164 7.96 24.02 -18.91
CA ASP A 164 9.27 23.34 -18.80
C ASP A 164 9.58 22.91 -17.35
N ALA A 165 9.18 23.72 -16.36
CA ALA A 165 9.33 23.38 -14.95
C ALA A 165 8.53 22.13 -14.54
N THR A 166 7.31 21.98 -15.08
CA THR A 166 6.46 20.81 -14.82
C THR A 166 7.00 19.58 -15.55
N SER A 167 7.46 19.76 -16.80
CA SER A 167 8.11 18.68 -17.58
C SER A 167 9.35 18.14 -16.85
N TYR A 168 10.21 19.04 -16.37
CA TYR A 168 11.37 18.66 -15.58
C TYR A 168 10.98 17.94 -14.28
N ALA A 169 10.04 18.48 -13.51
CA ALA A 169 9.61 17.88 -12.24
C ALA A 169 9.05 16.46 -12.43
N ASN A 170 8.19 16.26 -13.43
CA ASN A 170 7.61 14.95 -13.73
C ASN A 170 8.66 13.95 -14.22
N SER A 171 9.56 14.38 -15.10
CA SER A 171 10.62 13.53 -15.65
C SER A 171 11.67 13.16 -14.60
N ALA A 172 11.99 14.08 -13.68
CA ALA A 172 12.85 13.82 -12.54
C ALA A 172 12.18 12.83 -11.58
N ALA A 173 10.88 13.00 -11.26
CA ALA A 173 10.12 12.05 -10.45
C ALA A 173 10.10 10.64 -11.06
N ALA A 174 9.97 10.56 -12.39
CA ALA A 174 10.02 9.31 -13.12
C ALA A 174 11.40 8.64 -13.02
N SER A 175 12.49 9.39 -13.25
CA SER A 175 13.85 8.87 -13.08
C SER A 175 14.14 8.38 -11.67
N ILE A 176 13.74 9.15 -10.65
CA ILE A 176 13.93 8.77 -9.25
C ILE A 176 13.17 7.48 -8.95
N SER A 177 11.94 7.35 -9.46
CA SER A 177 11.10 6.17 -9.26
C SER A 177 11.67 4.92 -9.95
N MET A 178 12.22 5.06 -11.17
CA MET A 178 12.90 3.96 -11.86
C MET A 178 14.18 3.53 -11.14
N LEU A 179 14.98 4.49 -10.65
CA LEU A 179 16.17 4.19 -9.85
C LEU A 179 15.81 3.52 -8.53
N PHE A 180 14.71 3.95 -7.90
CA PHE A 180 14.23 3.36 -6.66
C PHE A 180 13.94 1.86 -6.81
N ILE A 181 13.30 1.45 -7.92
CA ILE A 181 13.07 0.02 -8.22
C ILE A 181 14.40 -0.75 -8.28
N VAL A 182 15.39 -0.22 -9.01
CA VAL A 182 16.70 -0.88 -9.14
C VAL A 182 17.41 -0.97 -7.80
N VAL A 183 17.41 0.13 -7.03
CA VAL A 183 18.02 0.19 -5.69
C VAL A 183 17.34 -0.78 -4.74
N ALA A 184 16.01 -0.87 -4.74
CA ALA A 184 15.26 -1.81 -3.91
C ALA A 184 15.65 -3.27 -4.21
N VAL A 185 15.79 -3.64 -5.49
CA VAL A 185 16.24 -4.99 -5.87
C VAL A 185 17.68 -5.26 -5.39
N ILE A 186 18.60 -4.31 -5.60
CA ILE A 186 19.98 -4.44 -5.14
C ILE A 186 20.04 -4.58 -3.61
N PHE A 187 19.30 -3.74 -2.91
CA PHE A 187 19.24 -3.74 -1.45
C PHE A 187 18.64 -5.03 -0.91
N GLY A 188 17.58 -5.55 -1.54
CA GLY A 188 16.97 -6.83 -1.20
C GLY A 188 17.92 -8.02 -1.37
N VAL A 189 18.73 -8.01 -2.44
CA VAL A 189 19.78 -9.03 -2.66
C VAL A 189 20.89 -8.90 -1.62
N ILE A 190 21.36 -7.69 -1.31
CA ILE A 190 22.38 -7.45 -0.28
C ILE A 190 21.89 -7.95 1.08
N GLN A 191 20.66 -7.62 1.47
CA GLN A 191 20.08 -8.07 2.74
C GLN A 191 19.92 -9.59 2.78
N LYS A 192 19.53 -10.25 1.69
CA LYS A 192 19.44 -11.72 1.67
C LYS A 192 20.79 -12.39 1.90
N HIS A 193 21.87 -11.86 1.34
CA HIS A 193 23.20 -12.49 1.42
C HIS A 193 24.07 -12.00 2.59
N LEU A 194 23.94 -10.75 3.01
CA LEU A 194 24.75 -10.11 4.05
C LEU A 194 23.95 -9.66 5.28
N GLY A 195 22.62 -9.84 5.29
CA GLY A 195 21.74 -9.32 6.35
C GLY A 195 22.01 -9.88 7.74
N SER A 196 22.59 -11.08 7.85
CA SER A 196 23.00 -11.67 9.14
C SER A 196 24.26 -11.03 9.73
N ARG A 197 25.03 -10.27 8.94
CA ARG A 197 26.26 -9.58 9.36
C ARG A 197 26.08 -8.07 9.54
N MET A 198 24.94 -7.51 9.15
CA MET A 198 24.67 -6.07 9.22
C MET A 198 23.78 -5.75 10.42
N ASN A 199 24.26 -4.89 11.31
CA ASN A 199 23.43 -4.31 12.36
C ASN A 199 22.32 -3.43 11.75
N GLU A 200 21.16 -3.34 12.39
CA GLU A 200 19.99 -2.59 11.89
C GLU A 200 20.31 -1.12 11.59
N VAL A 201 21.19 -0.51 12.40
CA VAL A 201 21.68 0.86 12.18
C VAL A 201 22.46 1.00 10.87
N ILE A 202 23.27 -0.01 10.52
CA ILE A 202 24.06 0.00 9.28
C ILE A 202 23.14 -0.12 8.08
N LYS A 203 22.10 -0.98 8.15
CA LYS A 203 21.08 -1.09 7.09
C LYS A 203 20.37 0.25 6.87
N ALA A 204 19.96 0.92 7.94
CA ALA A 204 19.31 2.23 7.87
C ALA A 204 20.20 3.30 7.24
N ILE A 205 21.48 3.38 7.63
CA ILE A 205 22.44 4.33 7.05
C ILE A 205 22.66 4.04 5.56
N VAL A 206 22.87 2.77 5.18
CA VAL A 206 23.06 2.38 3.78
C VAL A 206 21.83 2.74 2.96
N ALA A 207 20.62 2.47 3.46
CA ALA A 207 19.38 2.85 2.80
C ALA A 207 19.29 4.38 2.60
N ILE A 208 19.56 5.17 3.64
CA ILE A 208 19.54 6.65 3.54
C ILE A 208 20.55 7.16 2.51
N VAL A 209 21.77 6.62 2.50
CA VAL A 209 22.79 7.01 1.52
C VAL A 209 22.35 6.67 0.10
N LEU A 210 21.83 5.46 -0.13
CA LEU A 210 21.29 5.05 -1.43
C LEU A 210 20.13 5.93 -1.87
N LEU A 211 19.24 6.31 -0.96
CA LEU A 211 18.11 7.23 -1.21
C LEU A 211 18.59 8.62 -1.64
N VAL A 212 19.63 9.16 -1.01
CA VAL A 212 20.20 10.47 -1.39
C VAL A 212 20.89 10.38 -2.76
N VAL A 213 21.66 9.32 -3.00
CA VAL A 213 22.37 9.11 -4.27
C VAL A 213 21.41 8.99 -5.44
N MET A 214 20.34 8.18 -5.31
CA MET A 214 19.34 8.05 -6.39
C MET A 214 18.62 9.37 -6.66
N PHE A 215 18.42 10.21 -5.64
CA PHE A 215 17.77 11.51 -5.81
C PHE A 215 18.64 12.47 -6.62
N ILE A 216 19.94 12.54 -6.29
CA ILE A 216 20.92 13.35 -7.02
C ILE A 216 21.03 12.89 -8.48
N ILE A 217 21.14 11.57 -8.70
CA ILE A 217 21.25 11.00 -10.06
C ILE A 217 19.96 11.22 -10.83
N GLY A 218 18.80 10.96 -10.22
CA GLY A 218 17.49 11.09 -10.86
C GLY A 218 17.16 12.54 -11.26
N MET A 219 17.56 13.52 -10.44
CA MET A 219 17.43 14.94 -10.79
C MET A 219 18.40 15.39 -11.90
N LYS A 220 19.59 14.77 -11.99
CA LYS A 220 20.60 15.10 -12.99
C LYS A 220 20.30 14.47 -14.37
N PHE A 221 19.66 13.29 -14.37
CA PHE A 221 19.31 12.55 -15.58
C PHE A 221 17.79 12.27 -15.64
N PRO A 222 16.95 13.30 -15.89
CA PRO A 222 15.51 13.13 -16.04
C PRO A 222 15.17 12.35 -17.33
N ILE A 223 14.35 11.31 -17.22
CA ILE A 223 13.86 10.53 -18.35
C ILE A 223 12.60 11.22 -18.86
N CYS A 224 12.75 12.03 -19.90
CA CYS A 224 11.64 12.74 -20.53
C CYS A 224 11.01 11.88 -21.63
N THR A 225 9.84 11.29 -21.39
CA THR A 225 9.10 10.53 -22.42
C THR A 225 7.59 10.78 -22.35
N THR A 226 6.88 10.22 -23.32
CA THR A 226 5.43 10.39 -23.50
C THR A 226 4.63 9.49 -22.55
N LYS A 227 3.35 9.83 -22.34
CA LYS A 227 2.43 9.04 -21.47
C LYS A 227 2.35 7.59 -21.93
N THR A 228 2.22 7.39 -23.24
CA THR A 228 2.10 6.06 -23.85
C THR A 228 3.33 5.20 -23.58
N ALA A 229 4.54 5.78 -23.69
CA ALA A 229 5.76 5.06 -23.36
C ALA A 229 5.80 4.66 -21.89
N TRP A 230 5.40 5.55 -20.97
CA TRP A 230 5.30 5.23 -19.55
C TRP A 230 4.29 4.14 -19.24
N ILE A 231 3.13 4.11 -19.91
CA ILE A 231 2.15 3.02 -19.75
C ILE A 231 2.82 1.68 -20.08
N TYR A 232 3.55 1.58 -21.20
CA TYR A 232 4.26 0.34 -21.55
C TYR A 232 5.35 -0.04 -20.53
N ILE A 233 6.15 0.92 -20.07
CA ILE A 233 7.20 0.69 -19.07
C ILE A 233 6.59 0.19 -17.74
N VAL A 234 5.53 0.85 -17.26
CA VAL A 234 4.86 0.49 -16.01
C VAL A 234 4.20 -0.89 -16.14
N MET A 235 3.54 -1.20 -17.26
CA MET A 235 2.94 -2.52 -17.48
C MET A 235 4.00 -3.64 -17.55
N ALA A 236 5.14 -3.38 -18.19
CA ALA A 236 6.26 -4.32 -18.21
C ALA A 236 6.81 -4.54 -16.79
N TYR A 237 6.97 -3.46 -16.01
CA TYR A 237 7.37 -3.56 -14.61
C TYR A 237 6.37 -4.35 -13.76
N LEU A 238 5.05 -4.08 -13.89
CA LEU A 238 4.02 -4.80 -13.15
C LEU A 238 4.02 -6.29 -13.46
N PHE A 239 4.24 -6.66 -14.73
CA PHE A 239 4.42 -8.06 -15.12
C PHE A 239 5.62 -8.69 -14.41
N LEU A 240 6.80 -8.06 -14.46
CA LEU A 240 7.99 -8.55 -13.77
C LEU A 240 7.76 -8.65 -12.25
N ALA A 241 7.14 -7.63 -11.64
CA ALA A 241 6.85 -7.59 -10.22
C ALA A 241 5.89 -8.71 -9.77
N SER A 242 4.96 -9.12 -10.65
CA SER A 242 4.02 -10.22 -10.35
C SER A 242 4.67 -11.61 -10.33
N VAL A 243 5.85 -11.77 -10.96
CA VAL A 243 6.57 -13.04 -11.07
C VAL A 243 7.75 -13.11 -10.09
N MET A 244 8.33 -11.96 -9.74
CA MET A 244 9.47 -11.90 -8.84
C MET A 244 9.07 -12.20 -7.39
N PRO A 245 9.97 -12.81 -6.58
CA PRO A 245 9.69 -13.09 -5.18
C PRO A 245 9.47 -11.81 -4.36
N MET A 246 8.50 -11.81 -3.45
CA MET A 246 8.17 -10.66 -2.59
C MET A 246 9.37 -10.13 -1.79
N TRP A 247 10.26 -11.02 -1.31
CA TRP A 247 11.45 -10.62 -0.56
C TRP A 247 12.43 -9.74 -1.35
N LEU A 248 12.35 -9.75 -2.68
CA LEU A 248 13.22 -8.99 -3.57
C LEU A 248 12.70 -7.57 -3.80
N LEU A 249 11.41 -7.32 -3.56
CA LEU A 249 10.73 -6.05 -3.84
C LEU A 249 10.27 -5.30 -2.57
N MET A 250 10.06 -6.00 -1.46
CA MET A 250 9.49 -5.43 -0.22
C MET A 250 10.50 -5.26 0.93
N GLN A 251 11.79 -5.04 0.62
CA GLN A 251 12.85 -4.81 1.61
C GLN A 251 13.39 -3.37 1.59
#